data_AF-A0A938PXL4-F1
#
_entry.id   AF-A0A938PXL4-F1
#
_cell.length_a   1.000
_cell.length_b   1.000
_cell.length_c   1.000
_cell.angle_alpha   90.00
_cell.angle_beta   90.00
_cell.angle_gamma   90.00
#
_symmetry.space_group_name_H-M   'P 1'
#
loop_
_entity.id
_entity.type
_entity.pdbx_description
1 polymer ?
#
loop_
_entity_poly.entity_id
_entity_poly.type
_entity_poly.pdbx_seq_one_letter_code
_entity_poly.pdbx_strand_id
1 'polypeptide(L)'
;MALASEILARTYENVNGPYPDKTNSDLINEFQQLDRELHLVETLTGLNIVETESTKNKNSILIFRENGELEIRSFREATDALKELLEIEKENPNLDVVLVKADTNEEIRMAFRNYFSDAQDFIRLLTEAQKILSI
;
A
#
# COMPACT_ATOMS: atom_id res chain seq x y z
N MET A 1 -12.13 3.68 3.88
CA MET A 1 -12.77 3.32 2.60
C MET A 1 -14.00 4.18 2.26
N ALA A 2 -15.03 4.29 3.11
CA ALA A 2 -16.23 5.09 2.77
C ALA A 2 -15.96 6.57 2.44
N LEU A 3 -15.01 7.22 3.13
CA LEU A 3 -14.60 8.61 2.84
C LEU A 3 -13.91 8.73 1.47
N ALA A 4 -13.06 7.76 1.10
CA ALA A 4 -12.44 7.74 -0.22
C ALA A 4 -13.47 7.57 -1.33
N SER A 5 -14.46 6.69 -1.12
CA SER A 5 -15.58 6.52 -2.06
C SER A 5 -16.38 7.81 -2.24
N GLU A 6 -16.66 8.56 -1.17
CA GLU A 6 -17.31 9.87 -1.26
C GLU A 6 -16.47 10.88 -2.06
N ILE A 7 -15.17 10.98 -1.78
CA ILE A 7 -14.24 11.89 -2.45
C ILE A 7 -14.19 11.60 -3.96
N LEU A 8 -14.11 10.32 -4.33
CA LEU A 8 -14.08 9.88 -5.73
C LEU A 8 -15.42 10.11 -6.44
N ALA A 9 -16.54 9.81 -5.78
CA ALA A 9 -17.88 10.01 -6.33
C ALA A 9 -18.14 11.49 -6.67
N ARG A 10 -17.77 12.41 -5.76
CA ARG A 10 -17.93 13.86 -6.00
C ARG A 10 -17.07 14.36 -7.16
N THR A 11 -15.88 13.80 -7.30
CA THR A 11 -14.89 14.30 -8.27
C THR A 11 -15.08 13.72 -9.67
N TYR A 12 -15.29 12.41 -9.78
CA TYR A 12 -15.25 11.69 -11.06
C TYR A 12 -16.63 11.24 -11.54
N GLU A 13 -17.59 11.09 -10.63
CA GLU A 13 -18.95 10.66 -10.95
C GLU A 13 -19.97 11.80 -10.86
N ASN A 14 -19.55 12.94 -10.29
CA ASN A 14 -20.38 14.13 -10.08
C ASN A 14 -21.66 13.83 -9.28
N VAL A 15 -21.57 12.88 -8.35
CA VAL A 15 -22.65 12.48 -7.44
C VAL A 15 -22.15 12.45 -5.99
N ASN A 16 -23.07 12.58 -5.04
CA ASN A 16 -22.76 12.32 -3.63
C ASN A 16 -22.83 10.81 -3.37
N GLY A 17 -21.94 10.32 -2.50
CA GLY A 17 -21.84 8.91 -2.14
C GLY A 17 -22.37 8.63 -0.73
N PRO A 18 -21.65 7.87 0.12
CA PRO A 18 -22.09 7.49 1.46
C PRO A 18 -22.19 8.64 2.48
N TYR A 19 -21.61 9.81 2.21
CA TYR A 19 -21.61 10.97 3.11
C TYR A 19 -22.09 12.26 2.42
N PRO A 20 -23.35 12.30 1.93
CA PRO A 20 -23.87 13.42 1.17
C PRO A 20 -23.94 14.73 1.97
N ASP A 21 -24.10 14.63 3.29
CA ASP A 21 -24.29 15.79 4.17
C ASP A 21 -22.97 16.46 4.61
N LYS A 22 -21.83 15.81 4.37
CA LYS A 22 -20.52 16.37 4.74
C LYS A 22 -20.07 17.40 3.71
N THR A 23 -19.46 18.48 4.18
CA THR A 23 -18.81 19.45 3.27
C THR A 23 -17.53 18.85 2.70
N ASN A 24 -17.06 19.41 1.57
CA ASN A 24 -15.78 18.98 0.99
C ASN A 24 -14.63 19.14 2.00
N SER A 25 -14.59 20.24 2.74
CA SER A 25 -13.57 20.49 3.75
C SER A 25 -13.59 19.46 4.89
N ASP A 26 -14.78 19.07 5.38
CA ASP A 26 -14.90 18.06 6.43
C ASP A 26 -14.40 16.69 5.96
N LEU A 27 -14.75 16.30 4.72
CA LEU A 27 -14.32 15.03 4.12
C LEU A 27 -12.80 14.94 3.99
N ILE A 28 -12.17 16.01 3.50
CA ILE A 28 -10.71 16.05 3.31
C ILE A 28 -9.99 16.00 4.65
N ASN A 29 -10.43 16.78 5.64
CA ASN A 29 -9.81 16.82 6.96
C ASN A 29 -9.91 15.46 7.68
N GLU A 30 -11.09 14.84 7.66
CA GLU A 30 -11.33 13.56 8.30
C GLU A 30 -10.58 12.41 7.58
N PHE A 31 -10.52 12.46 6.25
CA PHE A 31 -9.71 11.52 5.48
C PHE A 31 -8.21 11.67 5.81
N GLN A 32 -7.67 12.88 5.83
CA GLN A 32 -6.25 13.12 6.14
C GLN A 32 -5.90 12.73 7.58
N GLN A 33 -6.84 12.88 8.52
CA GLN A 33 -6.64 12.39 9.88
C GLN A 33 -6.53 10.87 9.91
N LEU A 34 -7.47 10.17 9.28
CA LEU A 34 -7.47 8.71 9.23
C LEU A 34 -6.28 8.14 8.43
N ASP A 35 -5.89 8.79 7.34
CA ASP A 35 -4.73 8.37 6.55
C ASP A 35 -3.43 8.51 7.35
N ARG A 36 -3.27 9.57 8.15
CA ARG A 36 -2.13 9.72 9.07
C ARG A 36 -2.12 8.68 10.19
N GLU A 37 -3.28 8.20 10.63
CA GLU A 37 -3.38 7.16 11.65
C GLU A 37 -3.08 5.76 11.08
N LEU A 38 -3.38 5.55 9.78
CA LEU A 38 -3.30 4.24 9.14
C LEU A 38 -2.09 4.10 8.20
N HIS A 39 -1.37 5.19 7.91
CA HIS A 39 -0.29 5.27 6.92
C HIS A 39 -0.64 4.61 5.58
N LEU A 40 -1.92 4.71 5.16
CA LEU A 40 -2.45 3.94 4.04
C LEU A 40 -1.82 4.39 2.72
N VAL A 41 -1.81 5.69 2.45
CA VAL A 41 -1.22 6.24 1.22
C VAL A 41 0.29 6.02 1.18
N GLU A 42 1.00 6.19 2.30
CA GLU A 42 2.44 5.94 2.40
C GLU A 42 2.78 4.47 2.16
N THR A 43 2.05 3.54 2.77
CA THR A 43 2.21 2.09 2.57
C THR A 43 2.01 1.72 1.11
N LEU A 44 0.96 2.24 0.49
CA LEU A 44 0.68 1.98 -0.92
C LEU A 44 1.67 2.69 -1.87
N THR A 45 2.34 3.76 -1.42
CA THR A 45 3.36 4.51 -2.18
C THR A 45 4.76 3.89 -2.04
N GLY A 46 5.14 3.37 -0.87
CA GLY A 46 6.44 2.70 -0.67
C GLY A 46 6.60 1.42 -1.48
N LEU A 47 5.47 0.80 -1.85
CA LEU A 47 5.40 -0.26 -2.87
C LEU A 47 5.96 0.16 -4.25
N ASN A 48 6.02 1.46 -4.54
CA ASN A 48 6.47 2.03 -5.82
C ASN A 48 8.00 2.20 -5.91
N ILE A 49 8.72 2.20 -4.78
CA ILE A 49 10.12 2.67 -4.71
C ILE A 49 11.13 1.53 -4.84
N VAL A 50 10.72 0.26 -4.76
CA VAL A 50 11.67 -0.86 -4.86
C VAL A 50 12.04 -1.16 -6.32
N GLU A 51 12.79 -0.24 -6.93
CA GLU A 51 13.75 -0.52 -8.00
C GLU A 51 15.11 -0.82 -7.35
N THR A 52 15.30 -2.04 -6.85
CA THR A 52 16.65 -2.51 -6.53
C THR A 52 16.86 -3.94 -6.98
N GLU A 53 17.95 -4.07 -7.74
CA GLU A 53 18.57 -5.20 -8.43
C GLU A 53 17.86 -6.57 -8.38
N SER A 54 17.60 -7.09 -9.59
CA SER A 54 17.09 -8.43 -9.86
C SER A 54 18.02 -9.51 -9.30
N THR A 55 17.74 -9.94 -8.07
CA THR A 55 18.37 -11.15 -7.53
C THR A 55 17.56 -12.36 -7.99
N LYS A 56 18.21 -13.27 -8.73
CA LYS A 56 17.69 -14.60 -9.11
C LYS A 56 17.56 -15.51 -7.87
N ASN A 57 16.75 -15.12 -6.90
CA ASN A 57 16.61 -15.81 -5.62
C ASN A 57 15.14 -16.16 -5.42
N LYS A 58 14.87 -17.46 -5.25
CA LYS A 58 13.52 -18.02 -5.26
C LYS A 58 12.67 -17.70 -4.05
N ASN A 59 13.24 -17.16 -2.98
CA ASN A 59 12.54 -16.95 -1.71
C ASN A 59 12.78 -15.50 -1.27
N SER A 60 11.74 -14.68 -1.33
CA SER A 60 11.82 -13.26 -0.95
C SER A 60 10.86 -12.98 0.19
N ILE A 61 11.35 -12.31 1.23
CA ILE A 61 10.54 -11.78 2.32
C ILE A 61 10.24 -10.33 2.01
N LEU A 62 8.96 -9.99 2.00
CA LEU A 62 8.45 -8.64 1.92
C LEU A 62 8.13 -8.16 3.33
N ILE A 63 8.73 -7.05 3.75
CA ILE A 63 8.54 -6.46 5.07
C ILE A 63 7.91 -5.10 4.87
N PHE A 64 6.66 -4.95 5.31
CA PHE A 64 5.93 -3.69 5.30
C PHE A 64 6.17 -2.97 6.61
N ARG A 65 6.97 -1.90 6.56
CA ARG A 65 7.28 -1.10 7.74
C ARG A 65 6.12 -0.16 8.07
N GLU A 66 5.98 0.20 9.35
CA GLU A 66 4.94 1.12 9.82
C GLU A 66 5.02 2.51 9.17
N ASN A 67 6.19 2.92 8.68
CA ASN A 67 6.42 4.15 7.91
C ASN A 67 6.05 4.02 6.42
N GLY A 68 5.45 2.90 6.01
CA GLY A 68 5.05 2.63 4.64
C GLY A 68 6.17 2.14 3.71
N GLU A 69 7.41 1.99 4.20
CA GLU A 69 8.50 1.44 3.39
C GLU A 69 8.33 -0.06 3.16
N LEU A 70 8.56 -0.49 1.92
CA LEU A 70 8.68 -1.90 1.57
C LEU A 70 10.16 -2.28 1.54
N GLU A 71 10.57 -3.16 2.45
CA GLU A 71 11.88 -3.81 2.39
C GLU A 71 11.74 -5.22 1.82
N ILE A 72 12.63 -5.57 0.89
CA ILE A 72 12.69 -6.90 0.28
C ILE A 72 13.99 -7.58 0.67
N ARG A 73 13.90 -8.72 1.34
CA ARG A 73 15.06 -9.58 1.66
C ARG A 73 15.00 -10.86 0.84
N SER A 74 16.04 -11.10 0.04
CA SER A 74 16.09 -12.26 -0.87
C SER A 74 17.02 -13.36 -0.35
N PHE A 75 16.55 -14.59 -0.36
CA PHE A 75 17.24 -15.77 0.13
C PHE A 75 17.34 -16.87 -0.93
N ARG A 76 18.47 -17.58 -0.94
CA ARG A 76 18.67 -18.76 -1.80
C ARG A 76 17.91 -19.97 -1.29
N GLU A 77 18.07 -20.27 0.00
CA GLU A 77 17.46 -21.44 0.63
C GLU A 77 16.16 -21.07 1.34
N ALA A 78 15.14 -21.92 1.21
CA ALA A 78 13.83 -21.70 1.83
C ALA A 78 13.88 -21.79 3.36
N THR A 79 14.79 -22.60 3.91
CA THR A 79 14.99 -22.75 5.35
C THR A 79 15.52 -21.46 5.99
N ASP A 80 16.42 -20.78 5.29
CA ASP A 80 16.99 -19.51 5.78
C ASP A 80 15.93 -18.41 5.76
N ALA A 81 15.13 -18.35 4.69
CA ALA A 81 14.01 -17.40 4.59
C ALA A 81 12.96 -17.63 5.68
N LEU A 82 12.60 -18.89 5.97
CA LEU A 82 11.65 -19.22 7.02
C LEU A 82 12.18 -18.87 8.41
N LYS A 83 13.47 -19.10 8.66
CA LYS A 83 14.09 -18.74 9.92
C LYS A 83 14.07 -17.23 10.14
N GLU A 84 14.45 -16.48 9.11
CA GLU A 84 14.42 -15.01 9.15
C GLU A 84 12.99 -14.48 9.36
N LEU A 85 12.01 -15.03 8.64
CA LEU A 85 10.60 -14.64 8.79
C LEU A 85 10.15 -14.74 10.26
N LEU A 86 10.43 -15.88 10.89
CA LEU A 86 10.07 -16.14 12.29
C LEU A 86 10.81 -15.21 13.27
N GLU A 87 12.06 -14.85 12.97
CA GLU A 87 12.82 -13.89 13.78
C GLU A 87 12.20 -12.49 13.67
N ILE A 88 11.85 -12.04 12.45
CA ILE A 88 11.20 -10.74 12.23
C ILE A 88 9.83 -10.67 12.92
N GLU A 89 8.98 -11.69 12.74
CA GLU A 89 7.65 -11.76 13.36
C GLU A 89 7.74 -11.74 14.90
N LYS A 90 8.77 -12.38 15.46
CA LYS A 90 8.99 -12.41 16.91
C LYS A 90 9.47 -11.06 17.45
N GLU A 91 10.39 -10.42 16.75
CA GLU A 91 10.95 -9.13 17.17
C GLU A 91 9.97 -7.97 16.93
N ASN A 92 9.15 -8.08 15.89
CA ASN A 92 8.25 -7.03 15.43
C ASN A 92 6.86 -7.60 15.11
N PRO A 93 6.07 -8.00 16.13
CA PRO A 93 4.78 -8.68 15.94
C PRO A 93 3.70 -7.81 15.27
N ASN A 94 3.93 -6.51 15.14
CA ASN A 94 3.03 -5.58 14.47
C ASN A 94 3.36 -5.37 12.98
N LEU A 95 4.52 -5.84 12.51
CA LEU A 95 4.89 -5.70 11.10
C LEU A 95 4.12 -6.73 10.27
N ASP A 96 3.63 -6.29 9.11
CA ASP A 96 3.11 -7.18 8.10
C ASP A 96 4.29 -7.73 7.27
N VAL A 97 4.46 -9.05 7.30
CA VAL A 97 5.60 -9.73 6.71
C VAL A 97 5.14 -10.95 5.93
N VAL A 98 5.56 -11.05 4.67
CA VAL A 98 5.11 -12.12 3.77
C VAL A 98 6.28 -12.77 3.06
N LEU A 99 6.33 -14.10 3.08
CA LEU A 99 7.27 -14.89 2.29
C LEU A 99 6.66 -15.25 0.93
N VAL A 100 7.38 -14.90 -0.15
CA VAL A 100 6.96 -15.13 -1.53
C VAL A 100 7.99 -15.99 -2.24
N LYS A 101 7.52 -16.97 -3.02
CA LYS A 101 8.35 -17.68 -3.98
C LYS A 101 8.18 -17.08 -5.37
N ALA A 102 9.20 -16.39 -5.85
CA ALA A 102 9.21 -15.76 -7.16
C ALA A 102 10.64 -15.71 -7.71
N ASP A 103 10.80 -15.89 -9.01
CA ASP A 103 12.10 -15.87 -9.69
C ASP A 103 12.53 -14.45 -10.11
N THR A 104 11.59 -13.49 -10.12
CA THR A 104 11.85 -12.08 -10.45
C THR A 104 11.03 -11.11 -9.61
N ASN A 105 11.51 -9.87 -9.45
CA ASN A 105 10.73 -8.78 -8.87
C ASN A 105 9.43 -8.52 -9.63
N GLU A 106 9.41 -8.79 -10.95
CA GLU A 106 8.20 -8.68 -11.76
C GLU A 106 7.16 -9.74 -11.40
N GLU A 107 7.57 -10.98 -11.11
CA GLU A 107 6.67 -12.02 -10.60
C GLU A 107 6.13 -11.70 -9.21
N ILE A 108 6.94 -11.11 -8.32
CA ILE A 108 6.47 -10.61 -7.02
C ILE A 108 5.40 -9.53 -7.25
N ARG A 109 5.67 -8.55 -8.11
CA ARG A 109 4.68 -7.51 -8.48
C ARG A 109 3.44 -8.10 -9.16
N MET A 110 3.58 -9.15 -9.95
CA MET A 110 2.46 -9.81 -10.64
C MET A 110 1.60 -10.64 -9.68
N ALA A 111 2.20 -11.34 -8.72
CA ALA A 111 1.47 -12.09 -7.70
C ALA A 111 0.61 -11.17 -6.82
N PHE A 112 1.03 -9.91 -6.68
CA PHE A 112 0.28 -8.86 -5.99
C PHE A 112 -0.34 -7.83 -6.94
N ARG A 113 -0.42 -8.07 -8.26
CA ARG A 113 -0.85 -7.06 -9.26
C ARG A 113 -2.22 -6.47 -8.98
N ASN A 114 -3.13 -7.28 -8.42
CA ASN A 114 -4.47 -6.83 -8.01
C ASN A 114 -4.43 -5.86 -6.82
N TYR A 115 -3.41 -5.96 -5.95
CA TYR A 115 -3.18 -4.97 -4.89
C TYR A 115 -2.34 -3.80 -5.37
N PHE A 116 -1.46 -3.97 -6.37
CA PHE A 116 -0.52 -2.94 -6.81
C PHE A 116 -1.07 -2.02 -7.89
N SER A 117 -1.64 -2.57 -8.97
CA SER A 117 -2.14 -1.76 -10.09
C SER A 117 -3.41 -1.00 -9.71
N ASP A 118 -4.35 -1.68 -9.03
CA ASP A 118 -5.58 -1.04 -8.57
C ASP A 118 -5.32 -0.02 -7.46
N ALA A 119 -4.33 -0.26 -6.58
CA ALA A 119 -3.95 0.72 -5.57
C ALA A 119 -3.24 1.94 -6.19
N GLN A 120 -2.42 1.77 -7.23
CA GLN A 120 -1.75 2.89 -7.90
C GLN A 120 -2.75 3.84 -8.55
N ASP A 121 -3.68 3.29 -9.33
CA ASP A 121 -4.73 4.09 -9.94
C ASP A 121 -5.64 4.70 -8.87
N PHE A 122 -5.96 3.96 -7.80
CA PHE A 122 -6.71 4.47 -6.66
C PHE A 122 -6.01 5.65 -5.96
N ILE A 123 -4.72 5.55 -5.61
CA ILE A 123 -3.97 6.63 -4.96
C ILE A 123 -3.90 7.85 -5.87
N ARG A 124 -3.62 7.66 -7.17
CA ARG A 124 -3.54 8.76 -8.13
C ARG A 124 -4.87 9.52 -8.19
N LEU A 125 -5.96 8.79 -8.42
CA LEU A 125 -7.31 9.37 -8.49
C LEU A 125 -7.69 10.05 -7.17
N LEU A 126 -7.35 9.43 -6.03
CA LEU A 126 -7.67 9.98 -4.72
C LEU A 126 -6.89 11.27 -4.43
N THR A 127 -5.59 11.30 -4.76
CA THR A 127 -4.73 12.48 -4.57
C THR A 127 -5.16 13.65 -5.45
N GLU A 128 -5.55 13.37 -6.70
CA GLU A 128 -6.11 14.38 -7.61
C GLU A 128 -7.45 14.90 -7.11
N ALA A 129 -8.35 14.01 -6.70
CA ALA A 129 -9.65 14.37 -6.13
C ALA A 129 -9.51 15.24 -4.87
N GLN A 130 -8.56 14.92 -3.98
CA GLN A 130 -8.27 15.75 -2.82
C GLN A 130 -7.87 17.18 -3.22
N LYS A 131 -7.05 17.35 -4.26
CA LYS A 131 -6.67 18.68 -4.75
C LYS A 131 -7.85 19.44 -5.33
N ILE A 132 -8.71 18.76 -6.10
CA ILE A 132 -9.89 19.38 -6.73
C ILE A 132 -10.88 19.85 -5.66
N LEU A 133 -11.17 19.03 -4.65
CA LEU A 133 -12.13 19.36 -3.59
C LEU A 133 -11.60 20.32 -2.52
N SER A 134 -10.29 20.59 -2.51
CA SER A 134 -9.66 21.56 -1.59
C SER A 134 -9.59 22.99 -2.14
N ILE A 135 -10.04 23.22 -3.39
CA ILE A 135 -10.15 24.53 -4.05
C ILE A 135 -11.56 25.07 -3.84
#